data_AF-A0A534K514-F1
#
_entry.id   AF-A0A534K514-F1
#
_cell.length_a   1.000
_cell.length_b   1.000
_cell.length_c   1.000
_cell.angle_alpha   90.00
_cell.angle_beta   90.00
_cell.angle_gamma   90.00
#
_symmetry.space_group_name_H-M   'P 1'
#
loop_
_entity.id
_entity.type
_entity.pdbx_description
1 polymer ?
#
loop_
_entity_poly.entity_id
_entity_poly.type
_entity_poly.pdbx_seq_one_letter_code
_entity_poly.pdbx_strand_id
1 'polypeptide(L)'
;ARLLRDQGQASKYEHVLVGFNYRMTEIAAAIGLVQLKRLDGWVKARRANARALTKGLEGIDGLIPPSEGNWMVHAYYQYVVRREDAFPLDRDEIVRALTDEGIGCRPSYPMPLYRQQALRDLRIRGRCPVTEDLTPRLFELPVHPGVGPADLERILGAVEGLAPPS
;
A
#
# COMPACT_ATOMS: atom_id res chain seq x y z
N ALA A 1 4.42 27.18 -6.32
CA ALA A 1 5.03 26.11 -5.50
C ALA A 1 6.34 26.54 -4.81
N ARG A 2 7.36 27.09 -5.51
CA ARG A 2 8.66 27.43 -4.92
C ARG A 2 8.60 28.43 -3.75
N LEU A 3 7.88 29.54 -3.88
CA LEU A 3 7.75 30.55 -2.81
C LEU A 3 7.07 29.99 -1.56
N LEU A 4 5.97 29.24 -1.71
CA LEU A 4 5.25 28.63 -0.58
C LEU A 4 6.10 27.63 0.22
N ARG A 5 7.11 27.01 -0.38
CA ARG A 5 8.04 26.08 0.30
C ARG A 5 8.96 26.80 1.29
N ASP A 6 9.26 28.05 0.99
CA ASP A 6 10.30 28.85 1.63
C ASP A 6 9.69 30.12 2.25
N GLN A 7 8.63 29.95 3.04
CA GLN A 7 7.98 31.03 3.79
C GLN A 7 7.52 32.22 2.92
N GLY A 8 7.29 32.03 1.61
CA GLY A 8 6.93 33.09 0.67
C GLY A 8 8.09 34.00 0.26
N GLN A 9 9.33 33.57 0.50
CA GLN A 9 10.53 34.37 0.29
C GLN A 9 10.87 34.49 -1.21
N ALA A 10 10.81 35.71 -1.75
CA ALA A 10 11.17 36.02 -3.15
C ALA A 10 12.63 36.44 -3.30
N SER A 11 13.16 37.15 -2.30
CA SER A 11 14.56 37.53 -2.17
C SER A 11 14.98 37.40 -0.70
N LYS A 12 16.27 37.49 -0.38
CA LYS A 12 16.77 37.24 0.99
C LYS A 12 16.03 38.13 2.01
N TYR A 13 15.25 37.48 2.89
CA TYR A 13 14.39 38.11 3.91
C TYR A 13 13.20 38.93 3.38
N GLU A 14 12.92 38.90 2.08
CA GLU A 14 11.74 39.54 1.50
C GLU A 14 10.65 38.51 1.24
N HIS A 15 9.56 38.60 2.01
CA HIS A 15 8.44 37.68 1.96
C HIS A 15 7.24 38.37 1.31
N VAL A 16 6.90 37.97 0.09
CA VAL A 16 5.84 38.62 -0.71
C VAL A 16 4.45 38.01 -0.46
N LEU A 17 4.38 36.90 0.27
CA LEU A 17 3.16 36.25 0.72
C LEU A 17 3.46 35.36 1.94
N VAL A 18 2.43 34.94 2.67
CA VAL A 18 2.58 33.97 3.75
C VAL A 18 2.77 32.57 3.17
N GLY A 19 3.94 31.97 3.39
CA GLY A 19 4.25 30.59 2.99
C GLY A 19 4.48 29.67 4.18
N PHE A 20 5.02 28.48 3.90
CA PHE A 20 5.33 27.44 4.89
C PHE A 20 6.82 27.16 4.95
N ASN A 21 7.29 26.48 6.00
CA ASN A 21 8.65 25.99 6.10
C ASN A 21 8.73 24.52 5.66
N TYR A 22 8.73 24.26 4.34
CA TYR A 22 8.74 22.91 3.76
C TYR A 22 10.05 22.58 3.02
N ARG A 23 11.16 23.21 3.40
CA ARG A 23 12.47 22.90 2.84
C ARG A 23 12.92 21.52 3.33
N MET A 24 13.37 20.67 2.41
CA MET A 24 14.04 19.42 2.74
C MET A 24 15.43 19.73 3.32
N THR A 25 15.87 18.97 4.31
CA THR A 25 17.23 19.09 4.86
C THR A 25 18.26 18.43 3.97
N GLU A 26 19.51 18.91 4.02
CA GLU A 26 20.63 18.29 3.29
C GLU A 26 20.85 16.82 3.68
N ILE A 27 20.60 16.45 4.94
CA ILE A 27 20.69 15.05 5.40
C ILE A 27 19.66 14.17 4.68
N ALA A 28 18.40 14.61 4.62
CA ALA A 28 17.35 13.86 3.90
C ALA A 28 17.66 13.76 2.40
N ALA A 29 18.18 14.85 1.80
CA ALA A 29 18.60 14.85 0.41
C ALA A 29 19.76 13.87 0.15
N ALA A 30 20.76 13.83 1.02
CA ALA A 30 21.89 12.91 0.92
C ALA A 30 21.45 11.44 0.99
N ILE A 31 20.55 11.08 1.92
CA ILE A 31 19.97 9.74 2.00
C ILE A 31 19.19 9.42 0.71
N GLY A 32 18.34 10.36 0.26
CA GLY A 32 17.55 10.22 -0.96
C GLY A 32 18.40 9.98 -2.21
N LEU A 33 19.53 10.69 -2.36
CA LEU A 33 20.45 10.51 -3.49
C LEU A 33 21.06 9.09 -3.53
N VAL A 34 21.38 8.50 -2.37
CA VAL A 34 21.86 7.12 -2.31
C VAL A 34 20.73 6.12 -2.59
N GLN A 35 19.51 6.37 -2.09
CA GLN A 35 18.36 5.52 -2.36
C GLN A 35 17.95 5.53 -3.84
N LEU A 36 17.98 6.70 -4.50
CA LEU A 36 17.66 6.84 -5.92
C LEU A 36 18.53 5.96 -6.81
N LYS A 37 19.82 5.81 -6.48
CA LYS A 37 20.74 4.90 -7.19
C LYS A 37 20.33 3.42 -7.09
N ARG A 38 19.54 3.04 -6.08
CA ARG A 38 19.09 1.66 -5.83
C ARG A 38 17.64 1.43 -6.25
N LEU A 39 16.93 2.48 -6.64
CA LEU A 39 15.48 2.46 -6.86
C LEU A 39 15.06 1.42 -7.89
N ASP A 40 15.75 1.36 -9.03
CA ASP A 40 15.43 0.41 -10.10
C ASP A 40 15.54 -1.04 -9.64
N GLY A 41 16.58 -1.35 -8.85
CA GLY A 41 16.77 -2.67 -8.25
C GLY A 41 15.66 -3.01 -7.24
N TRP A 42 15.24 -2.05 -6.43
CA TRP A 42 14.14 -2.22 -5.48
C TRP A 42 12.79 -2.43 -6.17
N VAL A 43 12.49 -1.66 -7.23
CA VAL A 43 11.28 -1.85 -8.03
C VAL A 43 11.31 -3.22 -8.73
N LYS A 44 12.45 -3.63 -9.28
CA LYS A 44 12.62 -4.97 -9.88
C LYS A 44 12.34 -6.09 -8.87
N ALA A 45 12.88 -5.98 -7.65
CA ALA A 45 12.64 -6.94 -6.58
C ALA A 45 11.17 -7.00 -6.16
N ARG A 46 10.53 -5.84 -5.91
CA ARG A 46 9.09 -5.76 -5.62
C ARG A 46 8.24 -6.43 -6.69
N ARG A 47 8.54 -6.16 -7.96
CA ARG A 47 7.85 -6.76 -9.10
C ARG A 47 8.06 -8.27 -9.20
N ALA A 48 9.25 -8.78 -8.85
CA ALA A 48 9.50 -10.22 -8.80
C ALA A 48 8.67 -10.89 -7.70
N ASN A 49 8.65 -10.30 -6.51
CA ASN A 49 7.86 -10.77 -5.37
C ASN A 49 6.36 -10.73 -5.69
N ALA A 50 5.88 -9.64 -6.29
CA ALA A 50 4.48 -9.51 -6.72
C ALA A 50 4.07 -10.60 -7.73
N ARG A 51 4.92 -10.91 -8.71
CA ARG A 51 4.64 -12.00 -9.67
C ARG A 51 4.55 -13.37 -8.98
N ALA A 52 5.43 -13.64 -8.03
CA ALA A 52 5.42 -14.89 -7.28
C ALA A 52 4.15 -15.01 -6.41
N LEU A 53 3.79 -13.92 -5.71
CA LEU A 53 2.54 -13.85 -4.93
C LEU A 53 1.32 -14.05 -5.84
N THR A 54 1.26 -13.36 -6.99
CA THR A 54 0.10 -13.48 -7.91
C THR A 54 -0.06 -14.91 -8.38
N LYS A 55 1.03 -15.55 -8.81
CA LYS A 55 1.00 -16.94 -9.25
C LYS A 55 0.57 -17.90 -8.13
N GLY A 56 1.02 -17.68 -6.89
CA GLY A 56 0.65 -18.53 -5.76
C GLY A 56 -0.80 -18.36 -5.33
N LEU A 57 -1.35 -17.15 -5.46
CA LEU A 57 -2.73 -16.85 -5.09
C LEU A 57 -3.76 -17.24 -6.16
N GLU A 58 -3.37 -17.37 -7.43
CA GLU A 58 -4.26 -17.81 -8.53
C GLU A 58 -4.90 -19.19 -8.28
N GLY A 59 -4.34 -20.01 -7.38
CA GLY A 59 -4.90 -21.30 -6.98
C GLY A 59 -5.85 -21.26 -5.78
N ILE A 60 -6.13 -20.10 -5.19
CA ILE A 60 -6.93 -19.98 -3.97
C ILE A 60 -8.28 -19.32 -4.28
N ASP A 61 -9.33 -20.13 -4.28
CA ASP A 61 -10.69 -19.66 -4.53
C ASP A 61 -11.12 -18.59 -3.52
N GLY A 62 -11.66 -17.49 -4.04
CA GLY A 62 -12.11 -16.37 -3.23
C GLY A 62 -11.05 -15.32 -2.90
N LEU A 63 -9.80 -15.47 -3.36
CA LEU A 63 -8.79 -14.40 -3.29
C LEU A 63 -8.45 -13.88 -4.69
N ILE A 64 -8.43 -12.57 -4.84
CA ILE A 64 -8.13 -11.89 -6.11
C ILE A 64 -6.86 -11.06 -5.96
N PRO A 65 -5.76 -11.45 -6.64
CA PRO A 65 -4.53 -10.66 -6.74
C PRO A 65 -4.75 -9.27 -7.36
N PRO A 66 -3.86 -8.29 -7.10
CA PRO A 66 -3.87 -7.03 -7.84
C PRO A 66 -3.50 -7.28 -9.30
N SER A 67 -4.16 -6.55 -10.22
CA SER A 67 -3.88 -6.60 -11.65
C SER A 67 -3.08 -5.38 -12.12
N GLU A 68 -2.26 -5.59 -13.15
CA GLU A 68 -1.50 -4.54 -13.84
C GLU A 68 -2.13 -4.28 -15.21
N GLY A 69 -2.51 -3.04 -15.49
CA GLY A 69 -3.05 -2.66 -16.79
C GLY A 69 -1.97 -2.64 -17.88
N ASN A 70 -2.36 -2.92 -19.13
CA ASN A 70 -1.45 -3.00 -20.29
C ASN A 70 -0.74 -1.68 -20.65
N TRP A 71 -1.17 -0.55 -20.10
CA TRP A 71 -0.64 0.79 -20.36
C TRP A 71 0.25 1.34 -19.25
N MET A 72 0.51 0.56 -18.18
CA MET A 72 1.27 1.03 -17.02
C MET A 72 2.25 -0.01 -16.48
N VAL A 73 3.23 0.47 -15.72
CA VAL A 73 4.14 -0.36 -14.92
C VAL A 73 3.88 -0.07 -13.45
N HIS A 74 3.39 -1.07 -12.72
CA HIS A 74 3.12 -0.99 -11.30
C HIS A 74 4.41 -1.18 -10.49
N ALA A 75 4.72 -0.23 -9.60
CA ALA A 75 5.91 -0.30 -8.76
C ALA A 75 5.76 -1.25 -7.56
N TYR A 76 4.53 -1.70 -7.27
CA TYR A 76 4.17 -2.54 -6.12
C TYR A 76 4.70 -2.00 -4.79
N TYR A 77 4.38 -0.73 -4.52
CA TYR A 77 4.57 -0.17 -3.18
C TYR A 77 3.83 -1.01 -2.14
N GLN A 78 2.60 -1.42 -2.48
CA GLN A 78 1.76 -2.35 -1.75
C GLN A 78 1.32 -3.47 -2.71
N TYR A 79 1.11 -4.67 -2.15
CA TYR A 79 0.50 -5.79 -2.85
C TYR A 79 -0.86 -6.05 -2.21
N VAL A 80 -1.90 -5.50 -2.82
CA VAL A 80 -3.26 -5.47 -2.27
C VAL A 80 -4.06 -6.64 -2.83
N VAL A 81 -4.53 -7.52 -1.95
CA VAL A 81 -5.39 -8.65 -2.30
C VAL A 81 -6.83 -8.30 -1.93
N ARG A 82 -7.78 -8.68 -2.80
CA ARG A 82 -9.21 -8.57 -2.53
C ARG A 82 -9.77 -9.95 -2.18
N ARG A 83 -10.34 -10.09 -0.99
CA ARG A 83 -11.14 -11.28 -0.64
C ARG A 83 -12.55 -11.16 -1.24
N GLU A 84 -13.09 -12.27 -1.72
CA GLU A 84 -14.46 -12.42 -2.19
C GLU A 84 -15.30 -13.21 -1.19
N ASP A 85 -16.63 -13.19 -1.34
CA ASP A 85 -17.55 -13.82 -0.37
C ASP A 85 -17.43 -15.36 -0.34
N ALA A 86 -16.74 -15.93 -1.33
CA ALA A 86 -16.38 -17.35 -1.37
C ALA A 86 -15.23 -17.72 -0.41
N PHE A 87 -14.40 -16.77 0.02
CA PHE A 87 -13.34 -17.05 0.99
C PHE A 87 -13.92 -17.12 2.41
N PRO A 88 -13.56 -18.11 3.24
CA PRO A 88 -14.26 -18.40 4.50
C PRO A 88 -14.06 -17.35 5.59
N LEU A 89 -12.97 -16.58 5.53
CA LEU A 89 -12.62 -15.58 6.53
C LEU A 89 -12.87 -14.17 6.01
N ASP A 90 -13.30 -13.30 6.91
CA ASP A 90 -13.31 -11.87 6.63
C ASP A 90 -11.89 -11.30 6.58
N ARG A 91 -11.75 -10.06 6.09
CA ARG A 91 -10.45 -9.42 5.91
C ARG A 91 -9.70 -9.26 7.23
N ASP A 92 -10.38 -8.88 8.30
CA ASP A 92 -9.75 -8.63 9.60
C ASP A 92 -9.33 -9.95 10.27
N GLU A 93 -10.07 -11.04 10.05
CA GLU A 93 -9.69 -12.40 10.43
C GLU A 93 -8.44 -12.89 9.69
N ILE A 94 -8.37 -12.71 8.36
CA ILE A 94 -7.19 -13.02 7.56
C ILE A 94 -5.97 -12.25 8.08
N VAL A 95 -6.11 -10.94 8.25
CA VAL A 95 -5.03 -10.09 8.76
C VAL A 95 -4.54 -10.61 10.10
N ARG A 96 -5.46 -10.89 11.03
CA ARG A 96 -5.12 -11.36 12.38
C ARG A 96 -4.35 -12.68 12.33
N ALA A 97 -4.87 -13.68 11.63
CA ALA A 97 -4.26 -14.99 11.52
C ALA A 97 -2.82 -14.91 10.96
N LEU A 98 -2.62 -14.13 9.90
CA LEU A 98 -1.29 -13.91 9.32
C LEU A 98 -0.36 -13.14 10.28
N THR A 99 -0.87 -12.13 10.98
CA THR A 99 -0.06 -11.38 11.94
C THR A 99 0.33 -12.19 13.16
N ASP A 100 -0.54 -13.10 13.63
CA ASP A 100 -0.25 -14.01 14.74
C ASP A 100 0.87 -15.01 14.38
N GLU A 101 1.02 -15.33 13.09
CA GLU A 101 2.16 -16.08 12.53
C GLU A 101 3.39 -15.20 12.18
N GLY A 102 3.40 -13.93 12.59
CA GLY A 102 4.51 -13.01 12.33
C GLY A 102 4.66 -12.63 10.85
N ILE A 103 3.58 -12.69 10.06
CA ILE A 103 3.54 -12.14 8.69
C ILE A 103 3.00 -10.72 8.77
N GLY A 104 3.73 -9.76 8.21
CA GLY A 104 3.36 -8.34 8.22
C GLY A 104 2.18 -8.00 7.31
N CYS A 105 1.00 -8.51 7.63
CA CYS A 105 -0.26 -8.27 6.94
C CYS A 105 -1.02 -7.09 7.56
N ARG A 106 -1.78 -6.34 6.76
CA ARG A 106 -2.62 -5.23 7.26
C ARG A 106 -3.82 -4.93 6.36
N PRO A 107 -4.87 -4.27 6.89
CA PRO A 107 -5.94 -3.69 6.09
C PRO A 107 -5.43 -2.66 5.06
N SER A 108 -5.95 -2.69 3.84
CA SER A 108 -5.68 -1.63 2.84
C SER A 108 -6.68 -0.49 3.02
N TYR A 109 -6.29 0.51 3.81
CA TYR A 109 -7.10 1.64 4.29
C TYR A 109 -8.44 1.24 4.95
N PRO A 110 -8.68 1.56 6.23
CA PRO A 110 -9.81 0.96 6.95
C PRO A 110 -11.20 1.56 6.62
N MET A 111 -11.28 2.73 5.97
CA MET A 111 -12.54 3.40 5.69
C MET A 111 -12.44 4.43 4.55
N PRO A 112 -13.56 4.75 3.87
CA PRO A 112 -13.65 5.90 2.97
C PRO A 112 -13.31 7.21 3.66
N LEU A 113 -12.68 8.15 2.93
CA LEU A 113 -12.21 9.42 3.48
C LEU A 113 -13.30 10.21 4.21
N TYR A 114 -14.52 10.30 3.66
CA TYR A 114 -15.61 11.08 4.28
C TYR A 114 -16.10 10.51 5.63
N ARG A 115 -15.69 9.30 6.02
CA ARG A 115 -15.96 8.74 7.35
C ARG A 115 -14.91 9.16 8.38
N GLN A 116 -13.77 9.73 7.95
CA GLN A 116 -12.74 10.22 8.84
C GLN A 116 -13.26 11.36 9.71
N GLN A 117 -12.96 11.30 11.01
CA GLN A 117 -13.43 12.32 11.97
C GLN A 117 -12.98 13.73 11.58
N ALA A 118 -11.76 13.87 11.06
CA ALA A 118 -11.19 15.15 10.63
C ALA A 118 -11.96 15.82 9.48
N LEU A 119 -12.80 15.09 8.73
CA LEU A 119 -13.56 15.61 7.59
C LEU A 119 -15.05 15.83 7.90
N ARG A 120 -15.51 15.60 9.14
CA ARG A 120 -16.93 15.71 9.52
C ARG A 120 -17.51 17.09 9.21
N ASP A 121 -16.75 18.16 9.44
CA ASP A 121 -17.21 19.54 9.25
C ASP A 121 -17.34 19.95 7.79
N LEU A 122 -16.74 19.19 6.87
CA LEU A 122 -16.90 19.41 5.43
C LEU A 122 -18.28 18.98 4.91
N ARG A 123 -19.10 18.32 5.75
CA ARG A 123 -20.49 17.93 5.45
C ARG A 123 -20.65 17.25 4.09
N ILE A 124 -19.70 16.38 3.72
CA ILE A 124 -19.70 15.68 2.44
C ILE A 124 -20.96 14.79 2.35
N ARG A 125 -21.81 15.03 1.33
CA ARG A 125 -23.12 14.37 1.16
C ARG A 125 -23.11 13.17 0.19
N GLY A 126 -21.93 12.78 -0.32
CA GLY A 126 -21.78 11.68 -1.28
C GLY A 126 -21.52 10.34 -0.60
N ARG A 127 -22.12 9.27 -1.15
CA ARG A 127 -21.71 7.89 -0.88
C ARG A 127 -20.81 7.39 -2.00
N CYS A 128 -19.89 6.49 -1.67
CA CYS A 128 -19.03 5.81 -2.63
C CYS A 128 -19.28 4.31 -2.53
N PRO A 129 -20.37 3.76 -3.11
CA PRO A 129 -20.78 2.37 -2.90
C PRO A 129 -19.68 1.36 -3.21
N VAL A 130 -18.90 1.58 -4.27
CA VAL A 130 -17.77 0.70 -4.63
C VAL A 130 -16.68 0.73 -3.56
N THR A 131 -16.35 1.90 -3.01
CA THR A 131 -15.38 2.00 -1.92
C THR A 131 -15.92 1.35 -0.65
N GLU A 132 -17.20 1.53 -0.35
CA GLU A 132 -17.86 0.94 0.82
C GLU A 132 -17.88 -0.60 0.76
N ASP A 133 -18.06 -1.17 -0.44
CA ASP A 133 -17.98 -2.62 -0.66
C ASP A 133 -16.53 -3.14 -0.65
N LEU A 134 -15.58 -2.44 -1.28
CA LEU A 134 -14.20 -2.92 -1.40
C LEU A 134 -13.40 -2.77 -0.10
N THR A 135 -13.57 -1.68 0.65
CA THR A 135 -12.77 -1.41 1.87
C THR A 135 -12.71 -2.57 2.87
N PRO A 136 -13.82 -3.24 3.23
CA PRO A 136 -13.79 -4.41 4.13
C PRO A 136 -13.24 -5.68 3.48
N ARG A 137 -12.87 -5.66 2.20
CA ARG A 137 -12.36 -6.81 1.43
C ARG A 137 -10.86 -6.76 1.15
N LEU A 138 -10.22 -5.59 1.29
CA LEU A 138 -8.84 -5.38 0.86
C LEU A 138 -7.83 -5.52 2.00
N PHE A 139 -6.81 -6.34 1.81
CA PHE A 139 -5.64 -6.46 2.70
C PHE A 139 -4.33 -6.43 1.91
N GLU A 140 -3.23 -6.23 2.61
CA GLU A 140 -1.90 -6.11 2.03
C GLU A 140 -0.99 -7.24 2.50
N LEU A 141 -0.33 -7.90 1.53
CA LEU A 141 0.74 -8.86 1.81
C LEU A 141 2.12 -8.19 1.69
N PRO A 142 3.14 -8.69 2.42
CA PRO A 142 4.50 -8.19 2.29
C PRO A 142 5.05 -8.37 0.87
N VAL A 143 5.52 -7.28 0.25
CA VAL A 143 6.09 -7.29 -1.11
C VAL A 143 7.39 -6.49 -1.24
N HIS A 144 7.93 -5.99 -0.12
CA HIS A 144 9.11 -5.12 -0.13
C HIS A 144 10.37 -5.86 -0.62
N PRO A 145 11.43 -5.15 -1.03
CA PRO A 145 12.64 -5.75 -1.63
C PRO A 145 13.41 -6.74 -0.73
N GLY A 146 13.06 -6.82 0.55
CA GLY A 146 13.69 -7.72 1.53
C GLY A 146 12.94 -9.04 1.70
N VAL A 147 11.74 -9.19 1.13
CA VAL A 147 11.03 -10.47 1.09
C VAL A 147 11.78 -11.39 0.15
N GLY A 148 12.34 -12.46 0.69
CA GLY A 148 13.08 -13.49 -0.05
C GLY A 148 12.20 -14.67 -0.47
N PRO A 149 12.77 -15.68 -1.17
CA PRO A 149 12.03 -16.87 -1.59
C PRO A 149 11.37 -17.63 -0.44
N ALA A 150 12.08 -17.85 0.67
CA ALA A 150 11.53 -18.52 1.85
C ALA A 150 10.41 -17.71 2.52
N ASP A 151 10.48 -16.37 2.48
CA ASP A 151 9.39 -15.53 2.97
C ASP A 151 8.16 -15.66 2.08
N LEU A 152 8.32 -15.72 0.76
CA LEU A 152 7.22 -15.91 -0.19
C LEU A 152 6.54 -17.26 0.02
N GLU A 153 7.32 -18.34 0.17
CA GLU A 153 6.80 -19.68 0.48
C GLU A 153 6.02 -19.67 1.79
N ARG A 154 6.56 -19.03 2.83
CA ARG A 154 5.89 -18.90 4.13
C ARG A 154 4.60 -18.10 4.03
N ILE A 155 4.61 -16.97 3.32
CA ILE A 155 3.43 -16.12 3.12
C ILE A 155 2.34 -16.91 2.39
N LEU A 156 2.70 -17.57 1.29
CA LEU A 156 1.74 -18.31 0.48
C LEU A 156 1.18 -19.53 1.21
N GLY A 157 2.03 -20.30 1.90
CA GLY A 157 1.59 -21.45 2.70
C GLY A 157 0.66 -21.05 3.85
N ALA A 158 0.94 -19.93 4.51
CA ALA A 158 0.05 -19.41 5.55
C ALA A 158 -1.30 -18.97 4.97
N VAL A 159 -1.32 -18.27 3.83
CA VAL A 159 -2.57 -17.86 3.17
C VAL A 159 -3.37 -19.08 2.69
N GLU A 160 -2.70 -20.08 2.10
CA GLU A 160 -3.32 -21.33 1.67
C GLU A 160 -3.90 -22.13 2.85
N GLY A 161 -3.22 -22.14 4.00
CA GLY A 161 -3.72 -22.76 5.23
C GLY A 161 -5.00 -22.15 5.80
N LEU A 162 -5.37 -20.92 5.37
CA LEU A 162 -6.64 -20.29 5.71
C LEU A 162 -7.78 -20.66 4.76
N ALA A 163 -7.47 -21.29 3.62
CA ALA A 163 -8.48 -21.73 2.67
C ALA A 163 -9.21 -22.99 3.18
N PRO A 164 -10.45 -23.24 2.74
CA PRO A 164 -11.13 -24.50 3.03
C PRO A 164 -10.33 -25.68 2.46
N PRO A 165 -10.34 -26.86 3.12
CA PRO A 165 -9.77 -28.06 2.52
C PRO A 165 -10.48 -28.37 1.18
N SER A 166 -9.68 -28.69 0.17
CA SER A 166 -10.14 -29.07 -1.17
C SER A 166 -10.89 -30.41 -1.17
#